data_AF-A0A1R1F7I3-F1
#
_entry.id   AF-A0A1R1F7I3-F1
#
_cell.length_a   1.000
_cell.length_b   1.000
_cell.length_c   1.000
_cell.angle_alpha   90.00
_cell.angle_beta   90.00
_cell.angle_gamma   90.00
#
_symmetry.space_group_name_H-M   'P 1'
#
loop_
_entity.id
_entity.type
_entity.pdbx_description
1 polymer ?
#
loop_
_entity_poly.entity_id
_entity_poly.type
_entity_poly.pdbx_seq_one_letter_code
_entity_poly.pdbx_strand_id
1 'polypeptide(L)' 'MVLRRVRAILIWSIRIYQRFAPIEVRNKCRFEPSCSVYMIQAIEKYGAIKGLSLGIQRLRKCNINGGGYDYP' A
#
# COMPACT_ATOMS: atom_id res chain seq x y z
N MET A 1 18.68 -9.35 -11.11
CA MET A 1 17.98 -8.39 -11.99
C MET A 1 16.44 -8.57 -12.02
N VAL A 2 15.91 -9.80 -11.91
CA VAL A 2 14.44 -10.08 -11.95
C VAL A 2 13.64 -9.49 -10.78
N LEU A 3 14.14 -9.58 -9.54
CA LEU A 3 13.45 -9.10 -8.33
C LEU A 3 13.17 -7.59 -8.30
N ARG A 4 13.97 -6.78 -9.03
CA ARG A 4 13.77 -5.33 -9.15
C ARG A 4 12.59 -4.99 -10.06
N ARG A 5 12.36 -5.77 -11.13
CA ARG A 5 11.26 -5.53 -12.07
C ARG A 5 9.90 -5.78 -11.44
N VAL A 6 9.79 -6.83 -10.61
CA VAL A 6 8.53 -7.16 -9.91
C VAL A 6 8.11 -6.03 -8.96
N ARG A 7 9.05 -5.48 -8.18
CA ARG A 7 8.76 -4.33 -7.30
C ARG A 7 8.24 -3.13 -8.11
N ALA A 8 8.92 -2.81 -9.21
CA ALA A 8 8.53 -1.69 -10.06
C ALA A 8 7.13 -1.86 -10.67
N ILE A 9 6.80 -3.06 -11.15
CA ILE A 9 5.46 -3.38 -11.71
C ILE A 9 4.37 -3.21 -10.65
N LEU A 10 4.61 -3.70 -9.43
CA LEU A 10 3.67 -3.59 -8.32
C LEU A 10 3.49 -2.15 -7.84
N ILE A 11 4.58 -1.40 -7.71
CA ILE A 11 4.50 0.02 -7.32
C ILE A 11 3.77 0.80 -8.41
N TRP A 12 4.04 0.49 -9.69
CA TRP A 12 3.35 1.14 -10.81
C TRP A 12 1.85 0.84 -10.82
N SER A 13 1.43 -0.39 -10.57
CA SER A 13 0.01 -0.72 -10.47
C SER A 13 -0.68 -0.01 -9.29
N ILE A 14 0.00 0.14 -8.15
CA ILE A 14 -0.52 0.92 -7.01
C ILE A 14 -0.60 2.42 -7.36
N ARG A 15 0.35 2.97 -8.10
CA ARG A 15 0.31 4.37 -8.56
C ARG A 15 -0.80 4.62 -9.57
N ILE A 16 -1.07 3.68 -10.48
CA ILE A 16 -2.25 3.70 -11.35
C ILE A 16 -3.50 3.75 -10.49
N TYR A 17 -3.63 2.84 -9.52
CA TYR A 17 -4.75 2.88 -8.58
C TYR A 17 -4.87 4.26 -7.89
N GLN A 18 -3.78 4.84 -7.38
CA GLN A 18 -3.82 6.17 -6.75
C GLN A 18 -4.29 7.28 -7.71
N ARG A 19 -3.99 7.16 -9.00
CA ARG A 19 -4.36 8.14 -10.03
C ARG A 19 -5.82 8.01 -10.48
N PHE A 20 -6.33 6.79 -10.61
CA PHE A 20 -7.67 6.51 -11.15
C PHE A 20 -8.72 6.26 -10.06
N ALA A 21 -8.33 5.91 -8.83
CA ALA A 21 -9.27 5.69 -7.75
C ALA A 21 -9.98 7.01 -7.37
N PRO A 22 -11.31 6.99 -7.14
CA PRO A 22 -12.05 8.15 -6.67
C PRO A 22 -11.48 8.71 -5.38
N ILE A 23 -11.55 10.03 -5.23
CA ILE A 23 -11.06 10.71 -4.04
C ILE A 23 -11.79 10.24 -2.77
N GLU A 24 -13.09 9.91 -2.86
CA GLU A 24 -13.86 9.41 -1.71
C GLU A 24 -13.35 8.05 -1.23
N VAL A 25 -12.82 7.21 -2.14
CA VAL A 25 -12.22 5.93 -1.77
C VAL A 25 -10.88 6.15 -1.06
N ARG A 26 -10.07 7.09 -1.56
CA ARG A 26 -8.76 7.41 -0.98
C ARG A 26 -8.86 8.07 0.39
N ASN A 27 -9.88 8.91 0.61
CA ASN A 27 -10.12 9.62 1.88
C ASN A 27 -10.72 8.74 2.97
N LYS A 28 -11.22 7.54 2.65
CA LYS A 28 -11.71 6.56 3.63
C LYS A 28 -10.59 5.87 4.41
N CYS A 29 -9.34 6.07 4.02
CA CYS A 29 -8.23 5.46 4.72
C CYS A 29 -8.09 6.07 6.12
N ARG A 30 -8.12 5.22 7.14
CA ARG A 30 -8.08 5.63 8.56
C ARG A 30 -6.66 5.80 9.10
N PHE A 31 -5.65 5.52 8.28
CA PHE A 31 -4.26 5.42 8.67
C PHE A 31 -3.40 6.42 7.92
N GLU A 32 -2.38 6.95 8.60
CA GLU A 32 -1.39 7.85 8.03
C GLU A 32 0.02 7.22 8.10
N PRO A 33 0.71 7.03 6.96
CA PRO A 33 0.28 7.36 5.61
C PRO A 33 -0.82 6.39 5.13
N SER A 34 -1.56 6.77 4.08
CA SER A 34 -2.63 5.91 3.53
C SER A 34 -2.16 4.49 3.20
N CYS A 35 -3.07 3.50 3.23
CA CYS A 35 -2.76 2.09 2.96
C CYS A 35 -2.04 1.87 1.62
N SER A 36 -2.37 2.66 0.59
CA SER A 36 -1.70 2.61 -0.71
C SER A 36 -0.24 3.08 -0.63
N VAL A 37 0.03 4.13 0.14
CA VAL A 37 1.39 4.65 0.38
C VAL A 37 2.18 3.70 1.26
N TYR A 38 1.57 3.19 2.33
CA TYR A 38 2.16 2.14 3.18
C TYR A 38 2.57 0.93 2.36
N MET A 39 1.72 0.46 1.44
CA MET A 39 2.02 -0.70 0.61
C MET A 39 3.20 -0.46 -0.34
N ILE A 40 3.34 0.75 -0.91
CA ILE A 40 4.52 1.13 -1.70
C ILE A 40 5.78 1.08 -0.83
N GLN A 41 5.77 1.76 0.33
CA GLN A 41 6.91 1.80 1.25
C GLN A 41 7.30 0.40 1.74
N ALA A 42 6.32 -0.46 2.03
CA ALA A 42 6.55 -1.83 2.45
C ALA A 42 7.16 -2.69 1.33
N ILE A 43 6.75 -2.50 0.07
CA ILE A 43 7.35 -3.19 -1.09
C ILE A 43 8.78 -2.71 -1.33
N GLU A 44 9.06 -1.42 -1.15
CA GLU A 44 10.41 -0.86 -1.27
C GLU A 44 11.34 -1.40 -0.18
N LYS A 45 10.89 -1.39 1.08
CA LYS A 45 11.67 -1.80 2.26
C LYS A 45 11.85 -3.31 2.38
N TYR A 46 10.78 -4.08 2.22
CA TYR A 46 10.77 -5.53 2.50
C TYR A 46 10.72 -6.41 1.25
N GLY A 47 10.59 -5.82 0.06
CA GLY A 47 10.45 -6.54 -1.20
C GLY A 47 9.00 -6.94 -1.52
N ALA A 48 8.78 -7.45 -2.73
CA ALA A 48 7.44 -7.66 -3.29
C ALA A 48 6.52 -8.53 -2.40
N ILE A 49 6.97 -9.72 -2.01
CA ILE A 49 6.12 -10.69 -1.29
C ILE A 49 5.77 -10.18 0.11
N LYS A 50 6.79 -9.84 0.92
CA LYS A 50 6.59 -9.37 2.29
C LYS A 50 5.90 -8.01 2.33
N GLY A 51 6.23 -7.11 1.40
CA GLY A 51 5.58 -5.81 1.25
C GLY A 51 4.09 -5.92 0.90
N LEU A 52 3.72 -6.82 -0.02
CA LEU A 52 2.30 -7.10 -0.31
C LEU A 52 1.56 -7.65 0.89
N SER A 53 2.14 -8.63 1.59
CA SER A 53 1.51 -9.24 2.76
C SER A 53 1.20 -8.20 3.84
N LEU A 54 2.18 -7.34 4.15
CA LEU A 54 2.01 -6.24 5.11
C LEU A 54 0.96 -5.22 4.63
N GLY A 55 1.01 -4.82 3.36
CA GLY A 55 0.03 -3.89 2.78
C GLY A 55 -1.41 -4.43 2.80
N ILE A 56 -1.61 -5.71 2.47
CA ILE A 56 -2.92 -6.37 2.51
C ILE A 56 -3.43 -6.49 3.95
N GLN A 57 -2.56 -6.89 4.88
CA GLN A 57 -2.93 -6.96 6.30
C GLN A 57 -3.36 -5.58 6.82
N ARG A 58 -2.62 -4.53 6.45
CA ARG A 58 -2.96 -3.14 6.79
C ARG A 58 -4.29 -2.70 6.20
N LEU A 59 -4.55 -3.03 4.93
CA LEU A 59 -5.83 -2.73 4.27
C LEU A 59 -7.01 -3.41 4.98
N ARG A 60 -6.87 -4.68 5.37
CA ARG A 60 -7.87 -5.39 6.17
C ARG A 60 -8.12 -4.70 7.52
N LYS A 61 -7.05 -4.30 8.21
CA LYS A 61 -7.15 -3.58 9.49
C LYS A 61 -7.85 -2.22 9.33
N CYS A 62 -7.59 -1.52 8.21
CA CYS A 62 -8.21 -0.23 7.90
C CYS A 62 -9.72 -0.35 7.70
N ASN A 63 -10.19 -1.43 7.06
CA ASN A 63 -11.62 -1.65 6.78
C ASN A 63 -12.43 -2.04 8.02
N ILE A 64 -11.82 -2.72 9.00
CA ILE A 64 -12.53 -3.17 10.20
C ILE A 64 -12.60 -2.00 11.20
N ASN A 65 -11.59 -1.80 12.05
CA ASN A 65 -11.64 -0.82 13.15
C ASN A 65 -10.26 -0.18 13.45
N GLY A 66 -9.32 -0.18 12.49
CA GLY A 66 -8.02 0.45 12.66
C GLY A 66 -8.03 1.97 12.43
N GLY A 67 -7.03 2.68 12.97
CA GLY A 67 -6.72 4.06 12.61
C GLY A 67 -5.39 4.54 13.23
N GLY A 68 -4.85 5.67 12.75
CA GLY A 68 -3.65 6.33 13.30
C GLY A 68 -2.36 6.20 12.48
N TYR A 69 -1.23 6.60 13.08
CA TYR A 69 0.08 6.64 12.43
C TYR A 69 0.78 5.28 12.47
N ASP A 70 1.17 4.74 11.31
CA ASP A 70 1.94 3.48 11.22
C ASP A 70 2.72 3.45 9.91
N TYR A 71 4.04 3.41 10.03
CA TYR A 71 4.95 3.36 8.89
C TYR A 71 5.61 1.98 8.85
N PRO A 72 5.82 1.39 7.66
CA PRO A 72 6.44 0.08 7.51
C PRO A 72 7.92 0.09 7.88
#